data_AF-A0A0J9U0V3-F1
#
_entry.id   AF-A0A0J9U0V3-F1
#
_cell.length_a   1.000
_cell.length_b   1.000
_cell.length_c   1.000
_cell.angle_alpha   90.00
_cell.angle_beta   90.00
_cell.angle_gamma   90.00
#
_symmetry.space_group_name_H-M   'P 1'
#
loop_
_entity.id
_entity.type
_entity.pdbx_description
1 polymer ?
#
loop_
_entity_poly.entity_id
_entity_poly.type
_entity_poly.pdbx_seq_one_letter_code
_entity_poly.pdbx_strand_id
1 'polypeptide(L)'
;MIARNLINLSKLNKNERIKKCHYFIHWLYDKVGKIYGNSMNTIQDKITVNKIFNVSYMILQKLGINDCYFDVISLDLVKNKERKYLHDYFENYNKIESNTCDNDKCPQYCKHIININELYKKNIEKCCTYYSENDYSDDCKYYFKCDQNFNPYKLYTKLNCSKFLSENEKMEEVKITLVKDYLQQLINDYRNKLKLMINGNASGSLCEGFICDTFYMSVLLVFGLLGVLLISFIVYKVNIN
;
A
#
# COMPACT_ATOMS: atom_id res chain seq x y z
N MET A 1 -31.24 -3.35 2.72
CA MET A 1 -30.55 -2.56 1.67
C MET A 1 -29.28 -3.26 1.17
N ILE A 2 -28.31 -3.57 2.05
CA ILE A 2 -27.06 -4.28 1.71
C ILE A 2 -27.31 -5.58 0.96
N ALA A 3 -28.10 -6.51 1.53
CA ALA A 3 -28.37 -7.81 0.91
C ALA A 3 -28.95 -7.70 -0.51
N ARG A 4 -29.87 -6.76 -0.75
CA ARG A 4 -30.46 -6.53 -2.08
C ARG A 4 -29.42 -6.07 -3.10
N ASN A 5 -28.52 -5.16 -2.71
CA ASN A 5 -27.43 -4.73 -3.59
C ASN A 5 -26.48 -5.88 -3.92
N LEU A 6 -26.10 -6.69 -2.93
CA LEU A 6 -25.24 -7.87 -3.13
C LEU A 6 -25.89 -8.94 -4.02
N ILE A 7 -27.18 -9.21 -3.85
CA ILE A 7 -27.94 -10.12 -4.73
C ILE A 7 -28.00 -9.58 -6.17
N ASN A 8 -28.10 -8.26 -6.36
CA ASN A 8 -28.07 -7.69 -7.70
C ASN A 8 -26.69 -7.83 -8.34
N LEU A 9 -25.61 -7.65 -7.57
CA LEU A 9 -24.24 -7.87 -8.04
C LEU A 9 -24.04 -9.32 -8.50
N SER A 10 -24.64 -10.30 -7.81
CA SER A 10 -24.52 -11.73 -8.16
C SER A 10 -25.03 -12.08 -9.54
N LYS A 11 -25.91 -11.25 -10.12
CA LYS A 11 -26.54 -11.49 -11.42
C LYS A 11 -25.72 -10.93 -12.58
N LEU A 12 -24.68 -10.15 -12.31
CA LEU A 12 -23.83 -9.53 -13.32
C LEU A 12 -22.75 -10.49 -13.79
N ASN A 13 -22.26 -10.30 -15.03
CA ASN A 13 -21.06 -10.98 -15.50
C ASN A 13 -19.83 -10.54 -14.69
N LYS A 14 -18.76 -11.33 -14.72
CA LYS A 14 -17.56 -11.12 -13.87
C LYS A 14 -16.97 -9.71 -13.98
N ASN A 15 -16.80 -9.18 -15.19
CA ASN A 15 -16.15 -7.88 -15.39
C ASN A 15 -17.00 -6.72 -14.87
N GLU A 16 -18.31 -6.74 -15.17
CA GLU A 16 -19.25 -5.74 -14.65
C GLU A 16 -19.38 -5.83 -13.14
N ARG A 17 -19.41 -7.06 -12.62
CA ARG A 17 -19.55 -7.33 -11.19
C ARG A 17 -18.37 -6.77 -10.41
N ILE A 18 -17.13 -7.04 -10.81
CA ILE A 18 -15.92 -6.49 -10.18
C ILE A 18 -16.00 -4.97 -10.09
N LYS A 19 -16.28 -4.30 -11.20
CA LYS A 19 -16.44 -2.83 -11.23
C LYS A 19 -17.50 -2.38 -10.23
N LYS A 20 -18.71 -2.95 -10.30
CA LYS A 20 -19.82 -2.56 -9.41
C LYS A 20 -19.54 -2.91 -7.94
N CYS A 21 -18.72 -3.91 -7.66
CA CYS A 21 -18.29 -4.25 -6.31
C CYS A 21 -17.36 -3.19 -5.73
N HIS A 22 -16.45 -2.62 -6.52
CA HIS A 22 -15.62 -1.48 -6.11
C HIS A 22 -16.49 -0.26 -5.75
N TYR A 23 -17.51 0.07 -6.56
CA TYR A 23 -18.49 1.11 -6.20
C TYR A 23 -19.26 0.78 -4.92
N PHE A 24 -19.71 -0.47 -4.78
CA PHE A 24 -20.49 -0.91 -3.63
C PHE A 24 -19.72 -0.77 -2.32
N ILE A 25 -18.43 -1.12 -2.29
CA ILE A 25 -17.64 -1.02 -1.07
C ILE A 25 -17.46 0.44 -0.62
N HIS A 26 -17.17 1.36 -1.55
CA HIS A 26 -17.10 2.78 -1.23
C HIS A 26 -18.45 3.35 -0.76
N TRP A 27 -19.56 2.90 -1.36
CA TRP A 27 -20.89 3.26 -0.90
C TRP A 27 -21.20 2.72 0.51
N LEU A 28 -20.80 1.49 0.81
CA LEU A 28 -21.00 0.88 2.12
C LEU A 28 -20.22 1.64 3.20
N TYR A 29 -18.94 1.95 2.95
CA TYR A 29 -18.13 2.77 3.85
C TYR A 29 -18.73 4.16 4.08
N ASP A 30 -19.23 4.83 3.04
CA ASP A 30 -19.89 6.14 3.18
C ASP A 30 -21.16 6.05 4.05
N LYS A 31 -21.99 5.02 3.84
CA LYS A 31 -23.21 4.81 4.63
C LYS A 31 -22.91 4.51 6.09
N VAL A 32 -21.96 3.61 6.35
CA VAL A 32 -21.57 3.26 7.72
C VAL A 32 -20.90 4.46 8.40
N GLY A 33 -20.02 5.17 7.70
CA GLY A 33 -19.36 6.38 8.21
C GLY A 33 -20.31 7.52 8.54
N LYS A 34 -21.38 7.73 7.77
CA LYS A 34 -22.40 8.73 8.09
C LYS A 34 -23.18 8.42 9.37
N ILE A 35 -23.36 7.14 9.69
CA ILE A 35 -24.08 6.71 10.89
C ILE A 35 -23.18 6.76 12.12
N TYR A 36 -21.93 6.30 12.01
CA TYR A 36 -21.05 6.07 13.15
C TYR A 36 -19.84 7.02 13.24
N GLY A 37 -19.67 7.94 12.29
CA GLY A 37 -18.41 8.69 12.14
C GLY A 37 -18.09 9.70 13.24
N ASN A 38 -19.09 10.15 13.98
CA ASN A 38 -18.89 11.00 15.16
C ASN A 38 -18.87 10.20 16.48
N SER A 39 -19.38 8.95 16.47
CA SER A 39 -19.59 8.13 17.68
C SER A 39 -18.53 7.05 17.87
N MET A 40 -17.62 6.89 16.91
CA MET A 40 -16.60 5.84 16.84
C MET A 40 -15.54 5.82 17.97
N ASN A 41 -15.74 6.65 19.00
CA ASN A 41 -15.00 6.62 20.25
C ASN A 41 -15.48 5.50 21.18
N THR A 42 -16.64 4.88 20.91
CA THR A 42 -17.16 3.76 21.72
C THR A 42 -16.80 2.39 21.14
N ILE A 43 -16.49 1.42 22.01
CA ILE A 43 -16.22 0.03 21.64
C ILE A 43 -17.45 -0.60 20.94
N GLN A 44 -18.65 -0.22 21.36
CA GLN A 44 -19.91 -0.74 20.85
C GLN A 44 -20.15 -0.39 19.37
N ASP A 45 -19.80 0.82 18.95
CA ASP A 45 -19.92 1.24 17.56
C ASP A 45 -18.96 0.47 16.65
N LYS A 46 -17.73 0.25 17.10
CA LYS A 46 -16.75 -0.59 16.38
C LYS A 46 -17.25 -2.03 16.20
N ILE A 47 -17.84 -2.62 17.24
CA ILE A 47 -18.44 -3.97 17.17
C ILE A 47 -19.58 -3.99 16.15
N THR A 48 -20.45 -2.99 16.16
CA THR A 48 -21.61 -2.91 15.27
C THR A 48 -21.19 -2.75 13.81
N VAL A 49 -20.23 -1.87 13.55
CA VAL A 49 -19.61 -1.69 12.23
C VAL A 49 -19.04 -3.01 11.70
N ASN A 50 -18.26 -3.71 12.52
CA ASN A 50 -17.68 -5.00 12.15
C ASN A 50 -18.76 -6.04 11.81
N LYS A 51 -19.87 -6.08 12.56
CA LYS A 51 -21.01 -6.95 12.25
C LYS A 51 -21.60 -6.66 10.87
N ILE A 52 -21.70 -5.38 10.47
CA ILE A 52 -22.22 -5.01 9.14
C ILE A 52 -21.33 -5.53 8.01
N PHE A 53 -20.02 -5.37 8.13
CA PHE A 53 -19.07 -5.89 7.14
C PHE A 53 -19.04 -7.41 7.13
N ASN A 54 -19.07 -8.06 8.30
CA ASN A 54 -19.13 -9.53 8.40
C ASN A 54 -20.39 -10.10 7.73
N VAL A 55 -21.56 -9.49 7.95
CA VAL A 55 -22.80 -9.90 7.28
C VAL A 55 -22.68 -9.71 5.76
N SER A 56 -22.08 -8.62 5.31
CA SER A 56 -21.85 -8.38 3.87
C SER A 56 -20.96 -9.47 3.27
N TYR A 57 -19.87 -9.84 3.96
CA TYR A 57 -18.96 -10.90 3.57
C TYR A 57 -19.65 -12.29 3.55
N MET A 58 -20.44 -12.62 4.58
CA MET A 58 -21.21 -13.86 4.61
C MET A 58 -22.22 -13.97 3.46
N ILE A 59 -22.84 -12.86 3.06
CA ILE A 59 -23.75 -12.84 1.91
C ILE A 59 -22.98 -13.09 0.61
N LEU A 60 -21.84 -12.43 0.42
CA LEU A 60 -20.99 -12.65 -0.76
C LEU A 60 -20.53 -14.11 -0.87
N GLN A 61 -20.15 -14.74 0.25
CA GLN A 61 -19.84 -16.17 0.32
C GLN A 61 -21.00 -17.05 -0.10
N LYS A 62 -22.20 -16.83 0.47
CA LYS A 62 -23.39 -17.61 0.11
C LYS A 62 -23.78 -17.46 -1.36
N LEU A 63 -23.48 -16.32 -1.97
CA LEU A 63 -23.73 -16.05 -3.38
C LEU A 63 -22.61 -16.56 -4.31
N GLY A 64 -21.49 -17.05 -3.77
CA GLY A 64 -20.35 -17.53 -4.56
C GLY A 64 -19.58 -16.43 -5.29
N ILE A 65 -19.65 -15.18 -4.83
CA ILE A 65 -19.05 -14.01 -5.51
C ILE A 65 -17.68 -13.68 -4.88
N ASN A 66 -16.71 -14.55 -5.10
CA ASN A 66 -15.38 -14.39 -4.52
C ASN A 66 -14.61 -13.18 -5.10
N ASP A 67 -14.94 -12.78 -6.34
CA ASP A 67 -14.34 -11.63 -7.02
C ASP A 67 -14.75 -10.27 -6.44
N CYS A 68 -15.67 -10.27 -5.47
CA CYS A 68 -16.08 -9.09 -4.72
C CYS A 68 -15.64 -9.15 -3.26
N TYR A 69 -14.79 -10.12 -2.89
CA TYR A 69 -14.14 -10.09 -1.60
C TYR A 69 -13.17 -8.91 -1.59
N PHE A 70 -13.51 -7.97 -0.74
CA PHE A 70 -12.61 -6.91 -0.33
C PHE A 70 -12.06 -7.31 1.02
N ASP A 71 -10.78 -7.03 1.23
CA ASP A 71 -10.27 -6.99 2.58
C ASP A 71 -11.14 -5.99 3.34
N VAL A 72 -11.78 -6.44 4.42
CA VAL A 72 -12.51 -5.55 5.32
C VAL A 72 -11.45 -4.70 5.99
N ILE A 73 -11.12 -3.59 5.36
CA ILE A 73 -10.17 -2.66 5.89
C ILE A 73 -10.90 -1.92 6.99
N SER A 74 -10.20 -1.72 8.10
CA SER A 74 -10.68 -0.93 9.24
C SER A 74 -11.51 0.28 8.79
N LEU A 75 -12.55 0.64 9.57
CA LEU A 75 -13.39 1.80 9.29
C LEU A 75 -12.65 3.12 9.61
N ASP A 76 -11.49 3.30 9.02
CA ASP A 76 -10.75 4.56 8.97
C ASP A 76 -11.41 5.47 7.93
N LEU A 77 -12.30 6.34 8.41
CA LEU A 77 -13.12 7.20 7.55
C LEU A 77 -12.30 8.14 6.68
N VAL A 78 -11.14 8.59 7.19
CA VAL A 78 -10.23 9.44 6.43
C VAL A 78 -9.65 8.64 5.26
N LYS A 79 -9.07 7.47 5.53
CA LYS A 79 -8.52 6.61 4.47
C LYS A 79 -9.59 6.16 3.47
N ASN A 80 -10.78 5.80 3.95
CA ASN A 80 -11.86 5.34 3.05
C ASN A 80 -12.36 6.47 2.15
N LYS A 81 -12.35 7.72 2.62
CA LYS A 81 -12.63 8.90 1.81
C LYS A 81 -11.55 9.15 0.77
N GLU A 82 -10.27 9.07 1.15
CA GLU A 82 -9.14 9.18 0.21
C GLU A 82 -9.21 8.11 -0.90
N ARG A 83 -9.45 6.85 -0.51
CA ARG A 83 -9.60 5.73 -1.46
C ARG A 83 -10.76 5.95 -2.42
N LYS A 84 -11.91 6.42 -1.92
CA LYS A 84 -13.06 6.75 -2.76
C LYS A 84 -12.70 7.84 -3.77
N TYR A 85 -12.00 8.90 -3.37
CA TYR A 85 -11.59 9.95 -4.30
C TYR A 85 -10.65 9.44 -5.39
N LEU A 86 -9.72 8.56 -5.04
CA LEU A 86 -8.85 7.90 -6.03
C LEU A 86 -9.66 7.01 -6.97
N HIS A 87 -10.56 6.17 -6.44
CA HIS A 87 -11.45 5.34 -7.25
C HIS A 87 -12.27 6.18 -8.24
N ASP A 88 -12.94 7.23 -7.75
CA ASP A 88 -13.78 8.11 -8.56
C ASP A 88 -12.94 8.83 -9.62
N TYR A 89 -11.71 9.23 -9.31
CA TYR A 89 -10.77 9.78 -10.28
C TYR A 89 -10.46 8.78 -11.40
N PHE A 90 -10.04 7.55 -11.07
CA PHE A 90 -9.67 6.55 -12.07
C PHE A 90 -10.83 6.08 -12.94
N GLU A 91 -12.05 6.09 -12.40
CA GLU A 91 -13.27 5.73 -13.14
C GLU A 91 -13.77 6.86 -14.05
N ASN A 92 -13.52 8.11 -13.66
CA ASN A 92 -13.90 9.28 -14.46
C ASN A 92 -12.76 9.83 -15.33
N TYR A 93 -11.56 9.24 -15.29
CA TYR A 93 -10.37 9.76 -15.96
C TYR A 93 -10.65 10.13 -17.42
N ASN A 94 -11.09 9.18 -18.25
CA ASN A 94 -11.34 9.41 -19.68
C ASN A 94 -12.39 10.50 -19.94
N LYS A 95 -13.37 10.63 -19.04
CA LYS A 95 -14.39 11.68 -19.13
C LYS A 95 -13.80 13.05 -18.80
N ILE A 96 -12.93 13.13 -17.80
CA ILE A 96 -12.21 14.36 -17.47
C ILE A 96 -11.25 14.73 -18.60
N GLU A 97 -10.55 13.73 -19.14
CA GLU A 97 -9.57 13.85 -20.20
C GLU A 97 -10.14 14.35 -21.53
N SER A 98 -11.43 14.08 -21.79
CA SER A 98 -12.14 14.46 -23.02
C SER A 98 -12.92 15.77 -22.90
N ASN A 99 -13.13 16.27 -21.68
CA ASN A 99 -13.81 17.54 -21.49
C ASN A 99 -12.89 18.70 -21.91
N THR A 100 -13.44 19.63 -22.67
CA THR A 100 -12.80 20.92 -22.92
C THR A 100 -12.79 21.73 -21.64
N CYS A 101 -11.64 22.31 -21.33
CA CYS A 101 -11.48 23.18 -20.19
C CYS A 101 -12.09 24.55 -20.54
N ASP A 102 -13.32 24.82 -20.10
CA ASP A 102 -13.94 26.13 -20.21
C ASP A 102 -13.41 27.06 -19.10
N ASN A 103 -13.02 28.30 -19.46
CA ASN A 103 -12.28 29.24 -18.62
C ASN A 103 -12.80 29.39 -17.17
N ASP A 104 -14.12 29.34 -16.95
CA ASP A 104 -14.70 29.56 -15.62
C ASP A 104 -14.58 28.34 -14.67
N LYS A 105 -14.50 27.13 -15.23
CA LYS A 105 -14.48 25.88 -14.43
C LYS A 105 -13.07 25.31 -14.30
N CYS A 106 -12.16 25.67 -15.21
CA CYS A 106 -10.77 25.20 -15.21
C CYS A 106 -10.05 25.33 -13.87
N PRO A 107 -10.09 26.48 -13.16
CA PRO A 107 -9.36 26.62 -11.91
C PRO A 107 -9.79 25.59 -10.86
N GLN A 108 -11.09 25.33 -10.75
CA GLN A 108 -11.63 24.36 -9.80
C GLN A 108 -11.25 22.92 -10.17
N TYR A 109 -11.29 22.58 -11.46
CA TYR A 109 -10.85 21.27 -11.95
C TYR A 109 -9.35 21.05 -11.70
N CYS A 110 -8.52 22.05 -12.00
CA CYS A 110 -7.08 21.98 -11.77
C CYS A 110 -6.74 21.83 -10.29
N LYS A 111 -7.42 22.58 -9.41
CA LYS A 111 -7.28 22.40 -7.96
C LYS A 111 -7.70 21.01 -7.49
N HIS A 112 -8.75 20.43 -8.10
CA HIS A 112 -9.13 19.05 -7.83
C HIS A 112 -8.04 18.04 -8.25
N ILE A 113 -7.45 18.21 -9.44
CA ILE A 113 -6.35 17.35 -9.93
C ILE A 113 -5.12 17.42 -9.02
N ILE A 114 -4.75 18.61 -8.54
CA ILE A 114 -3.66 18.78 -7.55
C ILE A 114 -3.95 17.96 -6.29
N ASN A 115 -5.15 18.08 -5.74
CA ASN A 115 -5.54 17.31 -4.55
C ASN A 115 -5.47 15.79 -4.80
N ILE A 116 -5.89 15.33 -5.98
CA ILE A 116 -5.78 13.92 -6.36
C ILE A 116 -4.31 13.50 -6.48
N ASN A 117 -3.42 14.36 -6.98
CA ASN A 117 -1.99 14.06 -7.10
C ASN A 117 -1.32 13.79 -5.76
N GLU A 118 -1.69 14.54 -4.71
CA GLU A 118 -1.22 14.26 -3.35
C GLU A 118 -1.68 12.89 -2.85
N LEU A 119 -2.93 12.52 -3.13
CA LEU A 119 -3.45 11.18 -2.81
C LEU A 119 -2.76 10.10 -3.63
N TYR A 120 -2.49 10.36 -4.91
CA TYR A 120 -1.79 9.45 -5.81
C TYR A 120 -0.37 9.17 -5.29
N LYS A 121 0.39 10.22 -4.98
CA LYS A 121 1.74 10.13 -4.40
C LYS A 121 1.76 9.34 -3.08
N LYS A 122 0.77 9.55 -2.21
CA LYS A 122 0.67 8.83 -0.92
C LYS A 122 0.41 7.33 -1.06
N ASN A 123 -0.17 6.90 -2.18
CA ASN A 123 -0.66 5.52 -2.38
C ASN A 123 0.16 4.74 -3.42
N ILE A 124 0.80 5.38 -4.40
CA ILE A 124 1.53 4.71 -5.49
C ILE A 124 2.54 3.68 -4.98
N GLU A 125 3.40 4.05 -4.02
CA GLU A 125 4.41 3.13 -3.46
C GLU A 125 3.83 2.05 -2.54
N LYS A 126 2.63 2.28 -1.99
CA LYS A 126 1.95 1.30 -1.11
C LYS A 126 1.13 0.29 -1.89
N CYS A 127 0.72 0.67 -3.09
CA CYS A 127 -0.22 -0.07 -3.92
C CYS A 127 0.46 -0.75 -5.10
N CYS A 128 1.61 -0.26 -5.53
CA CYS A 128 2.23 -0.66 -6.77
C CYS A 128 3.71 -0.99 -6.55
N THR A 129 4.13 -2.16 -6.99
CA THR A 129 5.55 -2.53 -7.07
C THR A 129 5.93 -2.70 -8.53
N TYR A 130 6.85 -1.87 -9.04
CA TYR A 130 7.23 -1.87 -10.45
C TYR A 130 8.52 -2.65 -10.70
N TYR A 131 8.44 -3.71 -11.48
CA TYR A 131 9.60 -4.44 -12.01
C TYR A 131 10.10 -3.79 -13.31
N SER A 132 9.19 -3.24 -14.10
CA SER A 132 9.44 -2.33 -15.23
C SER A 132 8.28 -1.34 -15.38
N GLU A 133 8.35 -0.42 -16.35
CA GLU A 133 7.25 0.53 -16.61
C GLU A 133 5.91 -0.15 -16.94
N ASN A 134 5.96 -1.34 -17.58
CA ASN A 134 4.78 -2.09 -18.02
C ASN A 134 4.56 -3.39 -17.22
N ASP A 135 5.41 -3.68 -16.23
CA ASP A 135 5.33 -4.89 -15.41
C ASP A 135 5.35 -4.50 -13.93
N TYR A 136 4.19 -4.66 -13.28
CA TYR A 136 3.97 -4.25 -11.90
C TYR A 136 2.94 -5.12 -11.19
N SER A 137 3.08 -5.23 -9.87
CA SER A 137 2.01 -5.72 -9.00
C SER A 137 1.06 -4.57 -8.64
N ASP A 138 -0.22 -4.90 -8.44
CA ASP A 138 -1.26 -3.98 -7.96
C ASP A 138 -1.97 -4.62 -6.76
N ASP A 139 -1.70 -4.09 -5.58
CA ASP A 139 -2.24 -4.60 -4.32
C ASP A 139 -3.52 -3.85 -3.89
N CYS A 140 -3.90 -2.81 -4.64
CA CYS A 140 -4.98 -1.88 -4.31
C CYS A 140 -6.06 -1.78 -5.41
N LYS A 141 -6.22 -2.84 -6.21
CA LYS A 141 -7.09 -2.91 -7.40
C LYS A 141 -8.52 -2.38 -7.22
N TYR A 142 -9.02 -2.31 -5.99
CA TYR A 142 -10.36 -1.81 -5.68
C TYR A 142 -10.49 -0.28 -5.71
N TYR A 143 -9.39 0.47 -5.60
CA TYR A 143 -9.43 1.93 -5.58
C TYR A 143 -8.26 2.63 -6.27
N PHE A 144 -7.19 1.89 -6.60
CA PHE A 144 -5.99 2.42 -7.21
C PHE A 144 -5.71 1.73 -8.55
N LYS A 145 -5.09 2.45 -9.50
CA LYS A 145 -4.57 1.88 -10.74
C LYS A 145 -3.09 2.25 -10.87
N CYS A 146 -2.25 1.25 -11.07
CA CYS A 146 -0.80 1.41 -11.22
C CYS A 146 -0.35 1.80 -12.65
N ASP A 147 -1.22 1.69 -13.64
CA ASP A 147 -0.87 2.15 -15.00
C ASP A 147 -0.56 3.66 -14.98
N GLN A 148 0.67 4.02 -15.37
CA GLN A 148 1.18 5.39 -15.37
C GLN A 148 0.43 6.32 -16.34
N ASN A 149 -0.38 5.78 -17.25
CA ASN A 149 -1.29 6.59 -18.05
C ASN A 149 -2.34 7.31 -17.20
N PHE A 150 -2.64 6.80 -16.01
CA PHE A 150 -3.53 7.46 -15.06
C PHE A 150 -2.80 8.38 -14.08
N ASN A 151 -1.52 8.71 -14.31
CA ASN A 151 -0.82 9.72 -13.51
C ASN A 151 -1.56 11.08 -13.61
N PRO A 152 -1.96 11.70 -12.48
CA PRO A 152 -2.68 12.98 -12.48
C PRO A 152 -1.97 14.10 -13.25
N TYR A 153 -0.64 14.03 -13.37
CA TYR A 153 0.15 14.97 -14.16
C TYR A 153 -0.22 14.98 -15.65
N LYS A 154 -0.68 13.85 -16.20
CA LYS A 154 -1.15 13.80 -17.59
C LYS A 154 -2.40 14.65 -17.81
N LEU A 155 -3.35 14.66 -16.87
CA LEU A 155 -4.51 15.56 -16.95
C LEU A 155 -4.12 17.02 -16.70
N TYR A 156 -3.23 17.26 -15.73
CA TYR A 156 -2.74 18.61 -15.42
C TYR A 156 -2.11 19.29 -16.64
N THR A 157 -1.26 18.55 -17.37
CA THR A 157 -0.61 19.03 -18.59
C THR A 157 -1.61 19.19 -19.73
N LYS A 158 -2.46 18.18 -19.98
CA LYS A 158 -3.46 18.23 -21.06
C LYS A 158 -4.44 19.39 -20.91
N LEU A 159 -4.85 19.70 -19.67
CA LEU A 159 -5.78 20.80 -19.37
C LEU A 159 -5.08 22.16 -19.22
N ASN A 160 -3.75 22.24 -19.42
CA ASN A 160 -2.95 23.45 -19.25
C ASN A 160 -3.16 24.14 -17.89
N CYS A 161 -3.24 23.34 -16.82
CA CYS A 161 -3.57 23.82 -15.48
C CYS A 161 -2.62 24.89 -14.95
N SER A 162 -1.35 24.87 -15.39
CA SER A 162 -0.34 25.88 -15.04
C SER A 162 -0.74 27.32 -15.39
N LYS A 163 -1.67 27.54 -16.32
CA LYS A 163 -2.18 28.87 -16.68
C LYS A 163 -3.13 29.46 -15.63
N PHE A 164 -3.73 28.62 -14.79
CA PHE A 164 -4.78 28.99 -13.84
C PHE A 164 -4.31 28.97 -12.39
N LEU A 165 -3.05 28.63 -12.15
CA LEU A 165 -2.47 28.38 -10.84
C LEU A 165 -1.28 29.30 -10.61
N SER A 166 -1.03 29.69 -9.35
CA SER A 166 0.17 30.43 -9.01
C SER A 166 1.41 29.53 -9.05
N GLU A 167 2.62 30.12 -9.13
CA GLU A 167 3.85 29.34 -9.32
C GLU A 167 4.12 28.32 -8.21
N ASN A 168 3.72 28.62 -6.98
CA ASN A 168 3.80 27.75 -5.81
C ASN A 168 2.76 26.62 -5.79
N GLU A 169 1.77 26.64 -6.69
CA GLU A 169 0.75 25.60 -6.84
C GLU A 169 1.04 24.67 -8.03
N LYS A 170 2.16 24.90 -8.74
CA LYS A 170 2.57 24.04 -9.85
C LYS A 170 2.87 22.64 -9.34
N MET A 171 2.28 21.68 -10.02
CA MET A 171 2.38 20.26 -9.72
C MET A 171 3.52 19.63 -10.51
N GLU A 172 4.21 18.65 -9.93
CA GLU A 172 5.20 17.83 -10.62
C GLU A 172 4.67 16.42 -10.90
N GLU A 173 5.25 15.76 -11.90
CA GLU A 173 4.95 14.38 -12.22
C GLU A 173 5.43 13.45 -11.09
N VAL A 174 4.52 12.59 -10.62
CA VAL A 174 4.88 11.55 -9.66
C VAL A 174 5.69 10.48 -10.37
N LYS A 175 6.99 10.41 -10.06
CA LYS A 175 7.91 9.39 -10.60
C LYS A 175 7.74 8.07 -9.87
N ILE A 176 7.81 6.96 -10.62
CA ILE A 176 7.87 5.62 -10.04
C ILE A 176 9.32 5.25 -9.72
N THR A 177 9.48 4.40 -8.71
CA THR A 177 10.76 3.78 -8.38
C THR A 177 10.69 2.32 -8.82
N LEU A 178 11.59 1.90 -9.70
CA LEU A 178 11.68 0.49 -10.10
C LEU A 178 12.38 -0.32 -9.01
N VAL A 179 11.99 -1.58 -8.83
CA VAL A 179 12.60 -2.49 -7.86
C VAL A 179 14.12 -2.57 -8.06
N LYS A 180 14.60 -2.57 -9.31
CA LYS A 180 16.04 -2.57 -9.61
C LYS A 180 16.76 -1.32 -9.08
N ASP A 181 16.11 -0.16 -9.16
CA ASP A 181 16.70 1.12 -8.75
C ASP A 181 16.73 1.20 -7.22
N TYR A 182 15.65 0.74 -6.57
CA TYR A 182 15.58 0.58 -5.12
C TYR A 182 16.67 -0.39 -4.61
N LEU A 183 16.82 -1.55 -5.24
CA LEU A 183 17.87 -2.52 -4.89
C LEU A 183 19.26 -1.94 -5.08
N GLN A 184 19.50 -1.18 -6.16
CA GLN A 184 20.78 -0.53 -6.40
C GLN A 184 21.10 0.55 -5.35
N GLN A 185 20.09 1.36 -4.97
CA GLN A 185 20.23 2.32 -3.87
C GLN A 185 20.58 1.62 -2.56
N LEU A 186 19.84 0.56 -2.23
CA LEU A 186 20.08 -0.24 -1.03
C LEU A 186 21.50 -0.84 -1.01
N ILE A 187 21.95 -1.45 -2.12
CA ILE A 187 23.33 -1.96 -2.24
C ILE A 187 24.36 -0.85 -2.06
N ASN A 188 24.13 0.32 -2.64
CA ASN A 188 25.02 1.47 -2.50
C ASN A 188 25.07 1.98 -1.05
N ASP A 189 23.94 2.04 -0.37
CA ASP A 189 23.84 2.44 1.04
C ASP A 189 24.59 1.46 1.93
N TYR A 190 24.42 0.14 1.72
CA TYR A 190 25.19 -0.88 2.43
C TYR A 190 26.69 -0.77 2.13
N ARG A 191 27.08 -0.53 0.88
CA ARG A 191 28.49 -0.34 0.49
C ARG A 191 29.09 0.90 1.13
N ASN A 192 28.35 2.01 1.18
CA ASN A 192 28.79 3.25 1.81
C ASN A 192 28.92 3.07 3.33
N LYS A 193 27.92 2.43 3.97
CA LYS A 193 27.97 2.07 5.38
C LYS A 193 29.19 1.18 5.69
N LEU A 194 29.46 0.18 4.84
CA LEU A 194 30.64 -0.68 4.98
C LEU A 194 31.96 0.09 4.80
N LYS A 195 32.05 1.00 3.83
CA LYS A 195 33.23 1.86 3.65
C LYS A 195 33.48 2.74 4.88
N LEU A 196 32.43 3.28 5.49
CA LEU A 196 32.54 4.06 6.73
C LEU A 196 33.05 3.20 7.91
N MET A 197 32.61 1.94 7.98
CA MET A 197 33.11 0.97 8.97
C MET A 197 34.59 0.63 8.76
N ILE A 198 35.02 0.42 7.51
CA ILE A 198 36.41 0.08 7.17
C ILE A 198 37.37 1.27 7.39
N ASN A 199 36.94 2.49 7.08
CA ASN A 199 37.79 3.68 7.15
C ASN A 199 37.90 4.32 8.55
N GLY A 200 37.36 3.67 9.60
CA GLY A 200 37.61 4.04 11.00
C GLY A 200 36.98 5.34 11.51
N ASN A 201 36.15 6.03 10.72
CA ASN A 201 35.53 7.31 11.09
C ASN A 201 34.24 7.17 11.94
N ALA A 202 33.95 5.99 12.48
CA ALA A 202 32.87 5.79 13.45
C ALA A 202 33.44 5.82 14.88
N SER A 203 33.45 6.99 15.51
CA SER A 203 33.62 7.13 16.98
C SER A 203 32.30 6.86 17.72
N GLY A 204 31.63 5.75 17.41
CA GLY A 204 30.37 5.33 18.01
C GLY A 204 30.39 3.81 18.18
N SER A 205 30.09 3.35 19.40
CA SER A 205 30.23 1.98 19.93
C SER A 205 30.29 0.86 18.88
N LEU A 206 31.38 0.11 18.94
CA LEU A 206 31.84 -0.93 18.02
C LEU A 206 30.97 -2.21 17.96
N CYS A 207 29.71 -2.20 18.41
CA CYS A 207 28.95 -3.42 18.60
C CYS A 207 27.42 -3.20 18.59
N GLU A 208 26.74 -3.63 17.53
CA GLU A 208 25.29 -3.86 17.54
C GLU A 208 24.98 -5.21 16.88
N GLY A 209 24.40 -6.14 17.67
CA GLY A 209 23.96 -7.46 17.22
C GLY A 209 24.52 -8.66 18.04
N PHE A 210 24.05 -9.87 17.70
CA PHE A 210 24.37 -11.13 18.41
C PHE A 210 25.88 -11.44 18.54
N ILE A 211 26.71 -10.93 17.62
CA ILE A 211 28.15 -11.22 17.56
C ILE A 211 28.93 -10.47 18.67
N CYS A 212 28.30 -9.50 19.30
CA CYS A 212 28.90 -8.62 20.30
C CYS A 212 28.38 -8.82 21.71
N ASP A 213 27.42 -9.72 21.90
CA ASP A 213 26.96 -10.05 23.24
C ASP A 213 28.04 -10.88 23.94
N THR A 214 28.66 -10.29 24.97
CA THR A 214 29.68 -10.94 25.82
C THR A 214 29.18 -12.29 26.33
N PHE A 215 27.88 -12.43 26.59
CA PHE A 215 27.26 -13.69 26.99
C PHE A 215 27.32 -14.71 25.83
N TYR A 216 26.91 -14.32 24.63
CA TYR A 216 26.88 -15.22 23.48
C TYR A 216 28.28 -15.68 23.06
N MET A 217 29.27 -14.78 23.08
CA MET A 217 30.66 -15.13 22.77
C MET A 217 31.26 -16.07 23.80
N SER A 218 30.95 -15.86 25.08
CA SER A 218 31.38 -16.75 26.16
C SER A 218 30.73 -18.13 26.03
N VAL A 219 29.44 -18.16 25.68
CA VAL A 219 28.67 -19.39 25.45
C VAL A 219 29.23 -20.18 24.24
N LEU A 220 29.52 -19.51 23.12
CA LEU A 220 30.13 -20.13 21.93
C LEU A 220 31.48 -20.78 22.23
N LEU A 221 32.34 -20.11 23.00
CA LEU A 221 33.63 -20.64 23.40
C LEU A 221 33.48 -21.89 24.28
N VAL A 222 32.58 -21.85 25.27
CA VAL A 222 32.33 -22.99 26.16
C VAL A 222 31.77 -24.18 25.39
N PHE A 223 30.78 -23.98 24.52
CA PHE A 223 30.20 -25.06 23.73
C PHE A 223 31.18 -25.63 22.69
N GLY A 224 32.03 -24.78 22.11
CA GLY A 224 33.12 -25.23 21.23
C GLY A 224 34.10 -26.15 21.95
N LEU A 225 34.54 -25.78 23.15
CA LEU A 225 35.44 -26.61 23.97
C LEU A 225 34.78 -27.94 24.38
N LEU A 226 33.51 -27.91 24.80
CA LEU A 226 32.75 -29.12 25.13
C LEU A 226 32.61 -30.06 23.92
N GLY A 227 32.36 -29.50 22.73
CA GLY A 227 32.29 -30.26 21.48
C GLY A 227 33.61 -30.97 21.16
N VAL A 228 34.73 -30.27 21.30
CA VAL A 228 36.08 -30.87 21.10
C VAL A 228 36.32 -32.00 22.10
N LEU A 229 36.03 -31.79 23.39
CA LEU A 229 36.20 -32.81 24.43
C LEU A 229 35.33 -34.06 24.16
N LEU A 230 34.09 -33.89 23.70
CA LEU A 230 33.20 -34.99 23.33
C LEU A 230 33.75 -35.78 22.14
N ILE A 231 34.24 -35.10 21.10
CA ILE A 231 34.86 -35.75 19.94
C ILE A 231 36.11 -36.52 20.38
N SER A 232 36.98 -35.92 21.18
CA SER A 232 38.17 -36.58 21.73
C SER A 232 37.81 -37.80 22.57
N PHE A 233 36.77 -37.73 23.40
CA PHE A 233 36.29 -38.87 24.19
C PHE A 233 35.77 -40.01 23.31
N ILE A 234 35.02 -39.70 22.25
CA ILE A 234 34.52 -40.70 21.30
C ILE A 234 35.70 -41.37 20.59
N VAL A 235 36.66 -40.60 20.07
CA VAL A 235 37.85 -41.15 19.38
C VAL A 235 38.68 -42.01 20.32
N TYR A 236 38.91 -41.56 21.55
CA TYR A 236 39.63 -42.32 22.57
C TYR A 236 38.94 -43.65 22.88
N LYS A 237 37.61 -43.64 23.05
CA LYS A 237 36.82 -44.85 23.32
C LYS A 237 36.83 -45.85 22.16
N VAL A 238 36.82 -45.36 20.92
CA VAL A 238 36.89 -46.22 19.71
C VAL A 238 38.25 -46.90 19.58
N ASN A 239 39.34 -46.27 20.05
CA ASN A 239 40.69 -46.84 19.99
C ASN A 239 41.02 -47.83 21.12
N ILE A 240 40.11 -48.07 22.07
CA ILE A 240 40.33 -48.96 23.24
C ILE A 240 39.52 -50.27 23.14
N ASN A 241 38.77 -50.46 22.07
CA ASN A 241 38.18 -51.74 21.67
C ASN A 241 38.93 -52.33 20.47
#